data_AF-A0A3B9FT10-F1
#
_entry.id   AF-A0A3B9FT10-F1
#
_cell.length_a   1.000
_cell.length_b   1.000
_cell.length_c   1.000
_cell.angle_alpha   90.00
_cell.angle_beta   90.00
_cell.angle_gamma   90.00
#
_symmetry.space_group_name_H-M   'P 1'
#
loop_
_entity.id
_entity.type
_entity.pdbx_description
1 polymer ?
#
loop_
_entity_poly.entity_id
_entity_poly.type
_entity_poly.pdbx_seq_one_letter_code
_entity_poly.pdbx_strand_id
1 'polypeptide(L)'
;MSAGLKPTYSPPSGTGVIKGTVTDGNTGEPLPFTTVVIKGTQIGDIANEDGHFLIKDLGAGKFTLEFKLIGYEDKEYTLSLKDGETLEVNMQLYSSQAELDEVVVVSEKESRKVRAENVMPAMTLSTHDASGAVSNYSYAPLMNEEVYVEGHNTEEYDEINEIGFRKVIGNPLSTFSIDVDNASYSNIRRFITYNQVPQKDVVRIEEMINYFDYSYPQPTGVDPFSLNTEMSECPWNPDTRLIMIGIQGKDIDYSKADPSNLVFLLDVSGSMGDQNKLPLVKKSLYKLIDQLSEKDRIAIVVYAGAAGLVLPSTPANDKIAIKKALDNLQAG
;
A
#
# COMPACT_ATOMS: atom_id res chain seq x y z
N MET A 1 25.95 -14.62 20.68
CA MET A 1 26.46 -15.10 19.39
C MET A 1 26.19 -14.03 18.35
N SER A 2 27.21 -13.69 17.57
CA SER A 2 27.27 -12.53 16.67
C SER A 2 26.22 -12.59 15.55
N ALA A 3 25.33 -11.60 15.48
CA ALA A 3 24.48 -11.37 14.31
C ALA A 3 25.36 -10.73 13.21
N GLY A 4 25.60 -11.46 12.13
CA GLY A 4 26.33 -10.95 10.97
C GLY A 4 25.46 -9.99 10.17
N LEU A 5 25.79 -8.71 10.20
CA LEU A 5 25.31 -7.71 9.24
C LEU A 5 25.80 -8.12 7.83
N LYS A 6 24.90 -8.28 6.86
CA LYS A 6 25.30 -8.36 5.45
C LYS A 6 25.87 -6.99 5.05
N PRO A 7 27.01 -6.92 4.34
CA PRO A 7 27.57 -5.64 3.92
C PRO A 7 26.62 -4.97 2.91
N THR A 8 26.14 -3.78 3.25
CA THR A 8 25.57 -2.85 2.28
C THR A 8 26.68 -2.45 1.31
N TYR A 9 26.46 -2.62 0.00
CA TYR A 9 27.40 -2.10 -0.99
C TYR A 9 27.40 -0.58 -0.85
N SER A 10 28.52 -0.03 -0.36
CA SER A 10 28.73 1.41 -0.33
C SER A 10 29.54 1.74 -1.58
N PRO A 11 28.95 2.37 -2.61
CA PRO A 11 29.70 2.78 -3.78
C PRO A 11 30.79 3.77 -3.36
N PRO A 12 31.93 3.81 -4.07
CA PRO A 12 32.98 4.79 -3.80
C PRO A 12 32.39 6.20 -3.89
N SER A 13 32.68 7.06 -2.91
CA SER A 13 32.33 8.48 -2.95
C SER A 13 33.40 9.26 -3.74
N GLY A 14 32.99 10.18 -4.61
CA GLY A 14 33.92 10.99 -5.42
C GLY A 14 33.23 12.17 -6.07
N THR A 15 33.73 12.64 -7.21
CA THR A 15 33.16 13.82 -7.93
C THR A 15 32.57 13.49 -9.29
N GLY A 16 32.45 12.19 -9.61
CA GLY A 16 31.85 11.70 -10.85
C GLY A 16 30.33 11.87 -10.85
N VAL A 17 29.79 12.01 -12.07
CA VAL A 17 28.38 12.28 -12.33
C VAL A 17 27.87 11.33 -13.41
N ILE A 18 26.69 10.76 -13.19
CA ILE A 18 25.95 10.05 -14.22
C ILE A 18 24.68 10.84 -14.47
N LYS A 19 24.44 11.22 -15.71
CA LYS A 19 23.21 11.91 -16.13
C LYS A 19 22.62 11.21 -17.33
N GLY A 20 21.37 11.48 -17.65
CA GLY A 20 20.76 10.82 -18.79
C GLY A 20 19.32 11.18 -19.02
N THR A 21 18.74 10.52 -20.02
CA THR A 21 17.32 10.65 -20.38
C THR A 21 16.71 9.27 -20.53
N VAL A 22 15.49 9.10 -20.03
CA VAL A 22 14.68 7.89 -20.21
C VAL A 22 13.52 8.20 -21.14
N THR A 23 13.33 7.38 -22.17
CA THR A 23 12.25 7.54 -23.17
C THR A 23 11.54 6.22 -23.45
N ASP A 24 10.30 6.30 -23.90
CA ASP A 24 9.52 5.16 -24.38
C ASP A 24 10.12 4.65 -25.69
N GLY A 25 10.43 3.36 -25.76
CA GLY A 25 11.06 2.74 -26.93
C GLY A 25 10.13 2.59 -28.13
N ASN A 26 8.80 2.69 -27.94
CA ASN A 26 7.79 2.61 -29.00
C ASN A 26 7.37 3.99 -29.50
N THR A 27 7.19 4.97 -28.60
CA THR A 27 6.71 6.32 -28.96
C THR A 27 7.83 7.36 -29.06
N GLY A 28 8.97 7.12 -28.40
CA GLY A 28 10.08 8.08 -28.29
C GLY A 28 9.80 9.23 -27.31
N GLU A 29 8.67 9.20 -26.60
CA GLU A 29 8.30 10.23 -25.63
C GLU A 29 9.12 10.09 -24.33
N PRO A 30 9.39 11.20 -23.62
CA PRO A 30 10.08 11.14 -22.33
C PRO A 30 9.27 10.34 -21.30
N LEU A 31 9.98 9.58 -20.46
CA LEU A 31 9.40 8.77 -19.40
C LEU A 31 9.66 9.40 -18.03
N PRO A 32 8.81 10.33 -17.57
CA PRO A 32 8.92 10.91 -16.24
C PRO A 32 8.67 9.87 -15.15
N PHE A 33 9.18 10.15 -13.95
CA PHE A 33 9.05 9.30 -12.76
C PHE A 33 9.76 7.95 -12.85
N THR A 34 10.58 7.71 -13.88
CA THR A 34 11.44 6.53 -13.96
C THR A 34 12.45 6.56 -12.81
N THR A 35 12.44 5.53 -11.98
CA THR A 35 13.43 5.35 -10.91
C THR A 35 14.73 4.82 -11.51
N VAL A 36 15.84 5.51 -11.27
CA VAL A 36 17.18 5.11 -11.70
C VAL A 36 18.08 4.93 -10.49
N VAL A 37 18.39 3.69 -10.13
CA VAL A 37 19.17 3.37 -8.91
C VAL A 37 20.41 2.56 -9.22
N ILE A 38 21.48 2.76 -8.44
CA ILE A 38 22.65 1.89 -8.49
C ILE A 38 22.30 0.60 -7.75
N LYS A 39 22.35 -0.52 -8.47
CA LYS A 39 22.02 -1.87 -7.98
C LYS A 39 22.71 -2.18 -6.66
N GLY A 40 21.91 -2.57 -5.66
CA GLY A 40 22.38 -2.91 -4.31
C GLY A 40 22.61 -1.70 -3.39
N THR A 41 22.17 -0.50 -3.78
CA THR A 41 22.25 0.74 -3.00
C THR A 41 20.91 1.47 -3.00
N GLN A 42 20.78 2.51 -2.16
CA GLN A 42 19.70 3.49 -2.24
C GLN A 42 20.12 4.77 -3.00
N ILE A 43 21.28 4.75 -3.66
CA ILE A 43 21.82 5.91 -4.39
C ILE A 43 21.26 5.86 -5.81
N GLY A 44 20.52 6.89 -6.16
CA GLY A 44 19.80 7.00 -7.42
C GLY A 44 19.17 8.37 -7.59
N ASP A 45 18.36 8.50 -8.64
CA ASP A 45 17.55 9.67 -8.92
C ASP A 45 16.24 9.25 -9.58
N ILE A 46 15.27 10.16 -9.63
CA ILE A 46 13.99 9.97 -10.32
C ILE A 46 13.94 10.90 -11.51
N ALA A 47 13.62 10.36 -12.69
CA ALA A 47 13.52 11.14 -13.91
C ALA A 47 12.43 12.22 -13.81
N ASN A 48 12.75 13.45 -14.22
CA ASN A 48 11.82 14.59 -14.22
C ASN A 48 10.81 14.55 -15.37
N GLU A 49 9.97 15.59 -15.53
CA GLU A 49 8.94 15.69 -16.58
C GLU A 49 9.48 15.51 -18.01
N ASP A 50 10.75 15.85 -18.25
CA ASP A 50 11.43 15.69 -19.54
C ASP A 50 12.19 14.34 -19.65
N GLY A 51 12.02 13.45 -18.67
CA GLY A 51 12.70 12.16 -18.60
C GLY A 51 14.16 12.22 -18.15
N HIS A 52 14.66 13.37 -17.67
CA HIS A 52 16.05 13.56 -17.30
C HIS A 52 16.34 13.13 -15.85
N PHE A 53 17.47 12.46 -15.64
CA PHE A 53 17.98 12.06 -14.31
C PHE A 53 19.45 12.44 -14.11
N LEU A 54 19.88 12.55 -12.85
CA LEU A 54 21.20 13.03 -12.45
C LEU A 54 21.66 12.44 -11.09
N ILE A 55 22.58 11.48 -11.15
CA ILE A 55 23.24 10.89 -9.97
C ILE A 55 24.64 11.51 -9.82
N LYS A 56 24.93 12.08 -8.65
CA LYS A 56 26.20 12.79 -8.35
C LYS A 56 27.00 12.08 -7.25
N ASP A 57 28.18 12.63 -7.00
CA ASP A 57 29.07 12.28 -5.89
C ASP A 57 29.61 10.84 -5.95
N LEU A 58 29.78 10.32 -7.17
CA LEU A 58 30.26 8.97 -7.43
C LEU A 58 31.77 8.95 -7.64
N GLY A 59 32.47 8.04 -6.97
CA GLY A 59 33.89 7.77 -7.19
C GLY A 59 34.12 6.83 -8.36
N ALA A 60 35.38 6.65 -8.75
CA ALA A 60 35.75 5.72 -9.82
C ALA A 60 35.29 4.29 -9.50
N GLY A 61 34.60 3.64 -10.43
CA GLY A 61 34.05 2.32 -10.19
C GLY A 61 33.22 1.77 -11.33
N LYS A 62 32.84 0.50 -11.22
CA LYS A 62 31.81 -0.12 -12.07
C LYS A 62 30.48 -0.01 -11.37
N PHE A 63 29.48 0.50 -12.09
CA PHE A 63 28.13 0.68 -11.61
C PHE A 63 27.16 -0.06 -12.51
N THR A 64 26.16 -0.69 -11.92
CA THR A 64 25.00 -1.21 -12.64
C THR A 64 23.81 -0.35 -12.24
N LEU A 65 23.25 0.37 -13.20
CA LEU A 65 22.03 1.14 -13.04
C LEU A 65 20.84 0.23 -13.29
N GLU A 66 19.82 0.29 -12.44
CA GLU A 66 18.51 -0.30 -12.68
C GLU A 66 17.52 0.83 -12.98
N PHE A 67 16.83 0.73 -14.12
CA PHE A 67 15.77 1.62 -14.54
C PHE A 67 14.43 0.92 -14.35
N LYS A 68 13.55 1.53 -13.55
CA LYS A 68 12.24 0.96 -13.20
C LYS A 68 11.14 2.00 -13.39
N LEU A 69 10.11 1.61 -14.12
CA LEU A 69 8.89 2.40 -14.27
C LEU A 69 7.72 1.45 -14.38
N ILE A 70 6.64 1.76 -13.65
CA ILE A 70 5.44 0.92 -13.65
C ILE A 70 4.87 0.81 -15.07
N GLY A 71 4.63 -0.43 -15.52
CA GLY A 71 4.13 -0.73 -16.87
C GLY A 71 5.21 -0.88 -17.95
N TYR A 72 6.49 -0.81 -17.58
CA TYR A 72 7.64 -0.99 -18.46
C TYR A 72 8.53 -2.13 -17.98
N GLU A 73 9.27 -2.74 -18.90
CA GLU A 73 10.27 -3.76 -18.57
C GLU A 73 11.47 -3.12 -17.82
N ASP A 74 11.78 -3.66 -16.63
CA ASP A 74 12.99 -3.29 -15.88
C ASP A 74 14.24 -3.46 -16.74
N LYS A 75 15.12 -2.45 -16.73
CA LYS A 75 16.36 -2.49 -17.52
C LYS A 75 17.58 -2.26 -16.66
N GLU A 76 18.55 -3.15 -16.78
CA GLU A 76 19.87 -2.99 -16.18
C GLU A 76 20.88 -2.47 -17.20
N TYR A 77 21.69 -1.50 -16.79
CA TYR A 77 22.77 -0.94 -17.61
C TYR A 77 24.06 -0.84 -16.81
N THR A 78 25.08 -1.59 -17.22
CA THR A 78 26.38 -1.58 -16.54
C THR A 78 27.34 -0.62 -17.24
N LEU A 79 27.93 0.29 -16.47
CA LEU A 79 28.90 1.28 -16.93
C LEU A 79 30.12 1.32 -16.00
N SER A 80 31.22 1.89 -16.48
CA SER A 80 32.42 2.14 -15.67
C SER A 80 32.69 3.65 -15.67
N LEU A 81 32.73 4.26 -14.49
CA LEU A 81 32.98 5.67 -14.29
C LEU A 81 34.42 5.87 -13.81
N LYS A 82 35.15 6.82 -14.38
CA LYS A 82 36.43 7.30 -13.83
C LYS A 82 36.17 8.42 -12.83
N ASP A 83 37.15 8.68 -11.97
CA ASP A 83 37.01 9.73 -10.95
C ASP A 83 36.86 11.11 -11.61
N GLY A 84 35.84 11.87 -11.20
CA GLY A 84 35.49 13.18 -11.77
C GLY A 84 34.88 13.15 -13.18
N GLU A 85 34.60 11.98 -13.76
CA GLU A 85 34.01 11.85 -15.09
C GLU A 85 32.50 12.11 -15.04
N THR A 86 31.96 12.79 -16.07
CA THR A 86 30.51 12.89 -16.29
C THR A 86 30.12 12.00 -17.45
N LEU A 87 29.29 10.99 -17.19
CA LEU A 87 28.82 10.05 -18.20
C LEU A 87 27.33 10.29 -18.51
N GLU A 88 26.98 10.27 -19.80
CA GLU A 88 25.61 10.45 -20.27
C GLU A 88 25.02 9.13 -20.74
N VAL A 89 23.83 8.76 -20.23
CA VAL A 89 23.14 7.50 -20.53
C VAL A 89 21.74 7.80 -21.07
N ASN A 90 21.49 7.41 -22.32
CA ASN A 90 20.15 7.47 -22.90
C ASN A 90 19.54 6.08 -22.86
N MET A 91 18.43 5.94 -22.14
CA MET A 91 17.77 4.67 -21.90
C MET A 91 16.40 4.64 -22.57
N GLN A 92 16.12 3.55 -23.28
CA GLN A 92 14.80 3.27 -23.84
C GLN A 92 14.16 2.13 -23.06
N LEU A 93 12.98 2.38 -22.51
CA LEU A 93 12.16 1.35 -21.87
C LEU A 93 11.00 0.98 -22.79
N TYR A 94 10.68 -0.31 -22.84
CA TYR A 94 9.56 -0.80 -23.64
C TYR A 94 8.43 -1.23 -22.70
N SER A 95 7.19 -0.94 -23.11
CA SER A 95 5.99 -1.36 -22.38
C SER A 95 5.97 -2.89 -22.26
N SER A 96 5.72 -3.42 -21.07
CA SER A 96 5.59 -4.86 -20.85
C SER A 96 4.32 -5.38 -21.55
N GLN A 97 4.45 -6.15 -22.66
CA GLN A 97 3.31 -6.80 -23.35
C GLN A 97 3.00 -8.22 -22.84
N ALA A 98 3.62 -8.66 -21.76
CA ALA A 98 3.20 -9.82 -20.99
C ALA A 98 2.52 -9.32 -19.70
N GLU A 99 1.46 -10.02 -19.27
CA GLU A 99 0.96 -9.97 -17.89
C GLU A 99 2.18 -9.99 -16.96
N LEU A 100 2.21 -9.07 -15.99
CA LEU A 100 3.34 -8.81 -15.11
C LEU A 100 3.85 -10.12 -14.47
N ASP A 101 4.90 -10.69 -15.04
CA ASP A 101 5.67 -11.76 -14.42
C ASP A 101 6.36 -11.18 -13.18
N GLU A 102 6.09 -11.82 -12.05
CA GLU A 102 6.61 -11.46 -10.74
C GLU A 102 8.14 -11.33 -10.74
N VAL A 103 8.63 -10.22 -10.18
CA VAL A 103 10.06 -10.03 -9.91
C VAL A 103 10.44 -11.03 -8.80
N VAL A 104 10.89 -12.21 -9.22
CA VAL A 104 11.60 -13.15 -8.36
C VAL A 104 12.93 -12.50 -8.00
N VAL A 105 12.99 -11.87 -6.83
CA VAL A 105 14.27 -11.63 -6.17
C VAL A 105 14.84 -12.99 -5.79
N VAL A 106 15.66 -13.56 -6.67
CA VAL A 106 16.52 -14.70 -6.33
C VAL A 106 17.53 -14.19 -5.31
N SER A 107 17.15 -14.25 -4.04
CA SER A 107 18.13 -14.28 -2.97
C SER A 107 18.83 -15.63 -3.06
N GLU A 108 20.03 -15.65 -3.62
CA GLU A 108 20.93 -16.78 -3.51
C GLU A 108 21.17 -17.02 -2.01
N LYS A 109 20.60 -18.10 -1.49
CA LYS A 109 20.88 -18.61 -0.14
C LYS A 109 21.48 -19.99 -0.28
N GLU A 110 22.73 -20.09 0.16
CA GLU A 110 23.41 -21.34 0.45
C GLU A 110 22.48 -22.33 1.15
N SER A 111 22.53 -23.56 0.66
CA SER A 111 21.85 -24.72 1.22
C SER A 111 22.45 -25.09 2.57
N ARG A 112 21.84 -24.62 3.67
CA ARG A 112 22.00 -25.27 4.98
C ARG A 112 21.08 -26.49 5.06
N LYS A 113 21.68 -27.68 4.99
CA LYS A 113 21.05 -28.92 5.47
C LYS A 113 20.73 -28.76 6.96
N VAL A 114 19.46 -28.52 7.29
CA VAL A 114 18.95 -28.70 8.65
C VAL A 114 18.34 -30.09 8.72
N ARG A 115 18.92 -30.92 9.60
CA ARG A 115 18.45 -32.25 9.95
C ARG A 115 17.08 -32.13 10.62
N ALA A 116 16.11 -32.89 10.14
CA ALA A 116 14.75 -32.91 10.65
C ALA A 116 14.69 -33.54 12.04
N GLU A 117 14.58 -32.71 13.08
CA GLU A 117 14.22 -33.14 14.43
C GLU A 117 13.25 -32.11 15.01
N ASN A 118 11.96 -32.24 14.65
CA ASN A 118 10.76 -31.99 15.45
C ASN A 118 9.52 -31.97 14.53
N VAL A 119 9.02 -33.16 14.22
CA VAL A 119 7.66 -33.34 13.68
C VAL A 119 6.71 -33.24 14.88
N MET A 120 5.74 -32.33 14.83
CA MET A 120 4.66 -32.30 15.82
C MET A 120 3.85 -33.60 15.73
N PRO A 121 3.51 -34.26 16.85
CA PRO A 121 2.67 -35.44 16.80
C PRO A 121 1.25 -35.07 16.37
N ALA A 122 0.62 -35.96 15.60
CA ALA A 122 -0.76 -35.81 15.14
C ALA A 122 -1.73 -35.58 16.30
N MET A 123 -2.62 -34.60 16.17
CA MET A 123 -3.69 -34.34 17.12
C MET A 123 -4.79 -35.40 16.91
N THR A 124 -4.96 -36.29 17.89
CA THR A 124 -6.07 -37.27 17.88
C THR A 124 -7.26 -36.67 18.61
N LEU A 125 -8.39 -36.51 17.91
CA LEU A 125 -9.65 -36.08 18.51
C LEU A 125 -10.52 -37.32 18.76
N SER A 126 -10.77 -37.64 20.03
CA SER A 126 -11.68 -38.72 20.43
C SER A 126 -13.03 -38.13 20.82
N THR A 127 -14.08 -38.42 20.07
CA THR A 127 -15.47 -38.07 20.44
C THR A 127 -16.19 -39.30 21.00
N HIS A 128 -16.95 -39.11 22.09
CA HIS A 128 -17.80 -40.14 22.66
C HIS A 128 -19.25 -39.88 22.26
N ASP A 129 -19.94 -40.90 21.76
CA ASP A 129 -21.39 -40.87 21.64
C ASP A 129 -22.07 -41.36 22.94
N ALA A 130 -23.37 -41.11 23.06
CA ALA A 130 -24.18 -41.50 24.23
C ALA A 130 -24.38 -43.01 24.39
N SER A 131 -23.80 -43.84 23.51
CA SER A 131 -23.79 -45.30 23.59
C SER A 131 -22.42 -45.89 23.94
N GLY A 132 -21.40 -45.06 24.16
CA GLY A 132 -20.07 -45.49 24.59
C GLY A 132 -19.22 -46.14 23.49
N ALA A 133 -19.57 -45.95 22.21
CA ALA A 133 -18.73 -46.41 21.10
C ALA A 133 -17.64 -45.36 20.79
N VAL A 134 -16.39 -45.80 20.70
CA VAL A 134 -15.24 -44.96 20.35
C VAL A 134 -14.99 -45.03 18.85
N SER A 135 -15.09 -43.91 18.14
CA SER A 135 -14.72 -43.79 16.73
C SER A 135 -13.46 -42.94 16.59
N ASN A 136 -12.41 -43.52 16.02
CA ASN A 136 -11.13 -42.84 15.75
C ASN A 136 -11.10 -42.37 14.30
N TYR A 137 -11.11 -41.05 14.09
CA TYR A 137 -10.85 -40.46 12.77
C TYR A 137 -9.35 -40.18 12.61
N SER A 138 -8.69 -40.98 11.78
CA SER A 138 -7.31 -40.74 11.36
C SER A 138 -7.32 -39.84 10.12
N TYR A 139 -6.97 -38.56 10.27
CA TYR A 139 -6.65 -37.71 9.12
C TYR A 139 -5.24 -38.06 8.65
N ALA A 140 -5.13 -38.71 7.49
CA ALA A 140 -3.85 -38.77 6.77
C ALA A 140 -3.57 -37.36 6.21
N PRO A 141 -2.37 -36.79 6.39
CA PRO A 141 -2.02 -35.56 5.70
C PRO A 141 -2.00 -35.86 4.20
N LEU A 142 -2.85 -35.17 3.44
CA LEU A 142 -2.78 -35.17 1.98
C LEU A 142 -1.41 -34.61 1.58
N MET A 143 -0.72 -35.36 0.72
CA MET A 143 0.57 -34.95 0.18
C MET A 143 0.42 -33.68 -0.67
N ASN A 144 1.39 -32.77 -0.52
CA ASN A 144 1.56 -31.51 -1.22
C ASN A 144 1.04 -31.51 -2.67
N GLU A 145 -0.02 -30.75 -2.92
CA GLU A 145 -0.13 -29.95 -4.14
C GLU A 145 0.40 -28.56 -3.79
N GLU A 146 1.44 -28.12 -4.50
CA GLU A 146 1.96 -26.76 -4.41
C GLU A 146 0.87 -25.79 -4.86
N VAL A 147 0.21 -25.15 -3.90
CA VAL A 147 -0.66 -24.00 -4.17
C VAL A 147 0.25 -22.78 -4.31
N TYR A 148 0.57 -22.42 -5.55
CA TYR A 148 1.12 -21.11 -5.87
C TYR A 148 0.06 -20.06 -5.54
N VAL A 149 0.31 -19.25 -4.51
CA VAL A 149 -0.46 -18.04 -4.24
C VAL A 149 0.35 -16.87 -4.79
N GLU A 150 0.33 -16.70 -6.11
CA GLU A 150 0.76 -15.43 -6.73
C GLU A 150 -0.30 -14.38 -6.37
N GLY A 151 0.16 -13.29 -5.77
CA GLY A 151 -0.68 -12.21 -5.28
C GLY A 151 0.08 -10.91 -5.36
N HIS A 152 0.18 -10.37 -6.56
CA HIS A 152 0.66 -9.02 -6.81
C HIS A 152 -0.23 -7.99 -6.09
N ASN A 153 0.25 -7.46 -4.97
CA ASN A 153 -0.31 -6.26 -4.36
C ASN A 153 0.52 -5.06 -4.83
N THR A 154 -0.14 -4.15 -5.56
CA THR A 154 0.33 -2.80 -5.93
C THR A 154 0.12 -1.79 -4.80
N GLU A 155 -0.01 -2.28 -3.57
CA GLU A 155 -0.22 -1.44 -2.39
C GLU A 155 1.16 -0.88 -1.99
N GLU A 156 1.39 0.40 -2.29
CA GLU A 156 2.56 1.14 -1.85
C GLU A 156 2.43 1.43 -0.35
N TYR A 157 3.23 0.78 0.48
CA TYR A 157 3.22 0.99 1.92
C TYR A 157 4.38 1.90 2.32
N ASP A 158 4.05 3.12 2.77
CA ASP A 158 5.06 4.05 3.32
C ASP A 158 5.79 3.45 4.53
N GLU A 159 7.09 3.73 4.64
CA GLU A 159 7.91 3.30 5.78
C GLU A 159 7.37 3.86 7.11
N ILE A 160 7.10 2.98 8.08
CA ILE A 160 6.62 3.36 9.41
C ILE A 160 7.80 3.98 10.20
N ASN A 161 7.83 5.31 10.26
CA ASN A 161 8.78 6.05 11.09
C ASN A 161 8.25 6.19 12.52
N GLU A 162 8.61 5.24 13.40
CA GLU A 162 8.33 5.38 14.82
C GLU A 162 9.14 6.53 15.43
N ILE A 163 8.43 7.50 16.01
CA ILE A 163 9.06 8.59 16.77
C ILE A 163 9.59 7.97 18.07
N GLY A 164 10.89 7.69 18.10
CA GLY A 164 11.57 7.16 19.28
C GLY A 164 11.48 8.06 20.52
N PHE A 165 12.09 7.63 21.62
CA PHE A 165 12.00 8.33 22.90
C PHE A 165 12.50 9.80 22.82
N ARG A 166 11.63 10.74 23.19
CA ARG A 166 11.97 12.17 23.31
C ARG A 166 12.01 12.61 24.77
N LYS A 167 13.10 13.29 25.15
CA LYS A 167 13.22 13.89 26.49
C LYS A 167 12.31 15.12 26.61
N VAL A 168 11.48 15.14 27.65
CA VAL A 168 10.53 16.22 27.96
C VAL A 168 11.19 17.59 28.08
N ILE A 169 12.40 17.66 28.64
CA ILE A 169 13.14 18.93 28.82
C ILE A 169 13.36 19.67 27.48
N GLY A 170 13.57 18.94 26.37
CA GLY A 170 13.73 19.53 25.04
C GLY A 170 12.47 19.49 24.16
N ASN A 171 11.49 18.66 24.51
CA ASN A 171 10.26 18.44 23.75
C ASN A 171 9.06 18.38 24.72
N PRO A 172 8.66 19.51 25.33
CA PRO A 172 7.59 19.52 26.34
C PRO A 172 6.19 19.38 25.74
N LEU A 173 6.06 19.38 24.41
CA LEU A 173 4.81 19.26 23.68
C LEU A 173 4.79 17.96 22.89
N SER A 174 3.70 17.21 23.04
CA SER A 174 3.38 16.07 22.20
C SER A 174 2.31 16.48 21.21
N THR A 175 2.59 16.34 19.92
CA THR A 175 1.65 16.60 18.84
C THR A 175 1.34 15.27 18.15
N PHE A 176 0.08 15.06 17.82
CA PHE A 176 -0.37 13.91 17.04
C PHE A 176 -1.37 14.41 16.00
N SER A 177 -1.42 13.72 14.87
CA SER A 177 -2.40 14.02 13.82
C SER A 177 -3.80 13.61 14.30
N ILE A 178 -4.81 14.37 13.86
CA ILE A 178 -6.22 14.00 14.05
C ILE A 178 -6.74 13.09 12.92
N ASP A 179 -5.88 12.77 11.96
CA ASP A 179 -6.26 11.94 10.83
C ASP A 179 -6.60 10.51 11.27
N VAL A 180 -7.62 9.94 10.63
CA VAL A 180 -8.15 8.62 10.98
C VAL A 180 -8.12 7.76 9.73
N ASP A 181 -7.04 7.00 9.59
CA ASP A 181 -6.93 5.94 8.61
C ASP A 181 -7.33 4.58 9.21
N ASN A 182 -7.94 3.75 8.37
CA ASN A 182 -8.52 2.46 8.76
C ASN A 182 -8.19 1.34 7.74
N ALA A 183 -7.27 1.62 6.82
CA ALA A 183 -6.89 0.74 5.72
C ALA A 183 -6.11 -0.48 6.23
N SER A 184 -5.15 -0.27 7.13
CA SER A 184 -4.29 -1.30 7.72
C SER A 184 -5.11 -2.43 8.32
N TYR A 185 -6.10 -2.14 9.17
CA TYR A 185 -6.94 -3.18 9.77
C TYR A 185 -7.74 -3.95 8.71
N SER A 186 -8.29 -3.24 7.72
CA SER A 186 -9.02 -3.87 6.60
C SER A 186 -8.14 -4.83 5.80
N ASN A 187 -6.89 -4.43 5.55
CA ASN A 187 -5.89 -5.24 4.86
C ASN A 187 -5.44 -6.43 5.71
N ILE A 188 -5.15 -6.24 7.00
CA ILE A 188 -4.84 -7.33 7.94
C ILE A 188 -5.98 -8.35 7.98
N ARG A 189 -7.23 -7.90 8.09
CA ARG A 189 -8.40 -8.78 8.07
C ARG A 189 -8.47 -9.56 6.76
N ARG A 190 -8.21 -8.91 5.62
CA ARG A 190 -8.18 -9.55 4.30
C ARG A 190 -7.13 -10.66 4.24
N PHE A 191 -5.89 -10.38 4.65
CA PHE A 191 -4.81 -11.38 4.71
C PHE A 191 -5.20 -12.57 5.58
N ILE A 192 -5.67 -12.33 6.81
CA ILE A 192 -6.08 -13.40 7.72
C ILE A 192 -7.26 -14.21 7.16
N THR A 193 -8.23 -13.55 6.53
CA THR A 193 -9.40 -14.22 5.94
C THR A 193 -8.98 -15.14 4.79
N TYR A 194 -7.95 -14.77 4.03
CA TYR A 194 -7.34 -15.61 3.00
C TYR A 194 -6.24 -16.53 3.52
N ASN A 195 -6.10 -16.66 4.84
CA ASN A 195 -5.10 -17.50 5.50
C ASN A 195 -3.64 -17.15 5.09
N GLN A 196 -3.42 -15.87 4.80
CA GLN A 196 -2.12 -15.27 4.49
C GLN A 196 -1.58 -14.52 5.71
N VAL A 197 -0.26 -14.45 5.82
CA VAL A 197 0.41 -13.68 6.88
C VAL A 197 0.52 -12.22 6.42
N PRO A 198 0.01 -11.24 7.19
CA PRO A 198 0.22 -9.83 6.88
C PRO A 198 1.71 -9.49 6.89
N GLN A 199 2.17 -8.74 5.88
CA GLN A 199 3.53 -8.20 5.88
C GLN A 199 3.65 -7.11 6.97
N LYS A 200 4.87 -6.87 7.46
CA LYS A 200 5.10 -6.02 8.65
C LYS A 200 4.70 -4.56 8.41
N ASP A 201 5.00 -4.07 7.22
CA ASP A 201 4.70 -2.73 6.68
C ASP A 201 3.20 -2.45 6.55
N VAL A 202 2.37 -3.48 6.40
CA VAL A 202 0.90 -3.34 6.38
C VAL A 202 0.34 -2.99 7.76
N VAL A 203 1.07 -3.27 8.84
CA VAL A 203 0.57 -3.15 10.21
C VAL A 203 0.90 -1.76 10.77
N ARG A 204 -0.06 -0.84 10.66
CA ARG A 204 -0.03 0.48 11.30
C ARG A 204 -0.84 0.44 12.57
N ILE A 205 -0.17 0.54 13.72
CA ILE A 205 -0.79 0.35 15.04
C ILE A 205 -1.89 1.40 15.27
N GLU A 206 -1.64 2.64 14.87
CA GLU A 206 -2.58 3.75 14.95
C GLU A 206 -3.89 3.45 14.20
N GLU A 207 -3.81 2.93 12.99
CA GLU A 207 -4.99 2.58 12.18
C GLU A 207 -5.74 1.36 12.73
N MET A 208 -5.03 0.42 13.34
CA MET A 208 -5.65 -0.72 14.01
C MET A 208 -6.49 -0.29 15.21
N ILE A 209 -6.00 0.69 15.97
CA ILE A 209 -6.73 1.25 17.12
C ILE A 209 -7.90 2.10 16.60
N ASN A 210 -7.65 2.97 15.63
CA ASN A 210 -8.67 3.87 15.09
C ASN A 210 -9.78 3.18 14.27
N TYR A 211 -9.60 1.91 13.87
CA TYR A 211 -10.61 1.17 13.10
C TYR A 211 -11.94 0.98 13.84
N PHE A 212 -11.92 0.93 15.17
CA PHE A 212 -13.10 0.60 15.97
C PHE A 212 -13.89 1.84 16.37
N ASP A 213 -15.22 1.69 16.34
CA ASP A 213 -16.12 2.71 16.86
C ASP A 213 -16.12 2.69 18.40
N TYR A 214 -15.63 3.77 19.00
CA TYR A 214 -15.66 3.98 20.44
C TYR A 214 -16.87 4.83 20.81
N SER A 215 -17.60 4.41 21.84
CA SER A 215 -18.77 5.14 22.34
C SER A 215 -18.38 6.32 23.24
N TYR A 216 -17.58 7.25 22.71
CA TYR A 216 -17.16 8.44 23.45
C TYR A 216 -18.34 9.42 23.65
N PRO A 217 -18.40 10.13 24.79
CA PRO A 217 -19.39 11.17 25.00
C PRO A 217 -19.31 12.28 23.95
N GLN A 218 -20.45 12.74 23.46
CA GLN A 218 -20.52 13.90 22.57
C GLN A 218 -20.05 15.18 23.31
N PRO A 219 -19.44 16.15 22.60
CA PRO A 219 -19.05 17.42 23.20
C PRO A 219 -20.24 18.14 23.83
N THR A 220 -20.04 18.63 25.05
CA THR A 220 -21.02 19.46 25.77
C THR A 220 -20.48 20.89 25.86
N GLY A 221 -21.26 21.88 25.43
CA GLY A 221 -20.86 23.29 25.46
C GLY A 221 -20.51 23.87 24.09
N VAL A 222 -19.55 24.80 24.08
CA VAL A 222 -19.16 25.58 22.89
C VAL A 222 -18.07 24.87 22.08
N ASP A 223 -17.30 24.00 22.73
CA ASP A 223 -16.17 23.33 22.10
C ASP A 223 -16.63 22.27 21.09
N PRO A 224 -15.97 22.17 19.92
CA PRO A 224 -16.42 21.31 18.82
C PRO A 224 -16.11 19.82 19.00
N PHE A 225 -15.32 19.46 20.01
CA PHE A 225 -14.92 18.08 20.31
C PHE A 225 -14.86 17.80 21.81
N SER A 226 -15.08 16.55 22.20
CA SER A 226 -14.82 16.06 23.56
C SER A 226 -13.46 15.34 23.60
N LEU A 227 -12.82 15.38 24.77
CA LEU A 227 -11.54 14.72 25.02
C LEU A 227 -11.71 13.64 26.08
N ASN A 228 -11.28 12.43 25.75
CA ASN A 228 -11.31 11.26 26.61
C ASN A 228 -9.87 10.76 26.76
N THR A 229 -9.48 10.37 27.97
CA THR A 229 -8.12 9.88 28.23
C THR A 229 -8.16 8.69 29.15
N GLU A 230 -7.51 7.62 28.72
CA GLU A 230 -7.35 6.40 29.49
C GLU A 230 -5.86 6.11 29.67
N MET A 231 -5.49 5.54 30.82
CA MET A 231 -4.10 5.24 31.12
C MET A 231 -3.98 3.86 31.72
N SER A 232 -3.08 3.05 31.15
CA SER A 232 -2.82 1.67 31.60
C SER A 232 -1.33 1.45 31.86
N GLU A 233 -1.01 0.34 32.51
CA GLU A 233 0.36 -0.16 32.57
C GLU A 233 0.80 -0.66 31.19
N CYS A 234 2.08 -0.49 30.86
CA CYS A 234 2.63 -0.99 29.61
C CYS A 234 3.06 -2.46 29.78
N PRO A 235 2.40 -3.42 29.11
CA PRO A 235 2.64 -4.85 29.34
C PRO A 235 4.07 -5.30 29.03
N TRP A 236 4.76 -4.58 28.13
CA TRP A 236 6.11 -4.92 27.68
C TRP A 236 7.20 -4.00 28.24
N ASN A 237 6.85 -2.99 29.03
CA ASN A 237 7.84 -2.10 29.66
C ASN A 237 7.31 -1.54 30.99
N PRO A 238 7.73 -2.10 32.14
CA PRO A 238 7.20 -1.71 33.45
C PRO A 238 7.57 -0.28 33.89
N ASP A 239 8.59 0.33 33.27
CA ASP A 239 9.00 1.71 33.56
C ASP A 239 8.16 2.75 32.81
N THR A 240 7.24 2.32 31.94
CA THR A 240 6.39 3.21 31.14
C THR A 240 4.91 2.91 31.32
N ARG A 241 4.08 3.85 30.86
CA ARG A 241 2.62 3.78 30.92
C ARG A 241 2.07 4.07 29.53
N LEU A 242 0.98 3.39 29.19
CA LEU A 242 0.25 3.64 27.96
C LEU A 242 -0.83 4.68 28.24
N ILE A 243 -0.93 5.68 27.38
CA ILE A 243 -2.00 6.68 27.42
C ILE A 243 -2.75 6.59 26.09
N MET A 244 -4.05 6.40 26.16
CA MET A 244 -4.96 6.47 25.02
C MET A 244 -5.70 7.80 25.08
N ILE A 245 -5.72 8.53 23.96
CA ILE A 245 -6.41 9.81 23.82
C ILE A 245 -7.51 9.62 22.78
N GLY A 246 -8.76 9.69 23.20
CA GLY A 246 -9.93 9.65 22.33
C GLY A 246 -10.49 11.05 22.11
N ILE A 247 -10.68 11.44 20.85
CA ILE A 247 -11.30 12.72 20.48
C ILE A 247 -12.60 12.43 19.75
N GLN A 248 -13.72 13.00 20.23
CA GLN A 248 -15.03 12.84 19.60
C GLN A 248 -15.51 14.19 19.09
N GLY A 249 -15.64 14.31 17.78
CA GLY A 249 -16.31 15.46 17.16
C GLY A 249 -17.81 15.43 17.41
N LYS A 250 -18.45 16.59 17.28
CA LYS A 250 -19.91 16.68 17.36
C LYS A 250 -20.58 15.92 16.21
N ASP A 251 -21.54 15.08 16.54
CA ASP A 251 -22.39 14.44 15.53
C ASP A 251 -23.17 15.50 14.75
N ILE A 252 -23.03 15.45 13.43
CA ILE A 252 -23.72 16.36 12.52
C ILE A 252 -24.99 15.66 12.03
N ASP A 253 -26.14 16.28 12.29
CA ASP A 253 -27.40 15.89 11.68
C ASP A 253 -27.43 16.35 10.21
N TYR A 254 -27.00 15.45 9.32
CA TYR A 254 -26.97 15.70 7.89
C TYR A 254 -28.36 15.86 7.24
N SER A 255 -29.46 15.58 7.96
CA SER A 255 -30.81 15.86 7.43
C SER A 255 -31.06 17.36 7.19
N LYS A 256 -30.27 18.21 7.84
CA LYS A 256 -30.28 19.68 7.70
C LYS A 256 -29.10 20.21 6.91
N ALA A 257 -28.28 19.34 6.33
CA ALA A 257 -27.14 19.77 5.53
C ALA A 257 -27.60 20.62 4.34
N ASP A 258 -26.76 21.60 4.00
CA ASP A 258 -26.96 22.36 2.78
C ASP A 258 -26.80 21.45 1.55
N PRO A 259 -27.47 21.78 0.43
CA PRO A 259 -27.38 21.01 -0.80
C PRO A 259 -25.94 20.84 -1.27
N SER A 260 -25.53 19.61 -1.58
CA SER A 260 -24.19 19.29 -2.09
C SER A 260 -24.17 19.13 -3.61
N ASN A 261 -23.11 19.62 -4.24
CA ASN A 261 -22.81 19.36 -5.65
C ASN A 261 -21.56 18.48 -5.74
N LEU A 262 -21.77 17.19 -5.99
CA LEU A 262 -20.71 16.18 -6.02
C LEU A 262 -20.26 15.93 -7.46
N VAL A 263 -18.96 16.03 -7.71
CA VAL A 263 -18.35 15.69 -9.02
C VAL A 263 -17.36 14.55 -8.80
N PHE A 264 -17.62 13.41 -9.42
CA PHE A 264 -16.75 12.25 -9.37
C PHE A 264 -15.88 12.21 -10.61
N LEU A 265 -14.57 12.19 -10.41
CA LEU A 265 -13.59 11.86 -11.44
C LEU A 265 -13.16 10.40 -11.24
N LEU A 266 -13.49 9.53 -12.19
CA LEU A 266 -13.29 8.08 -12.06
C LEU A 266 -12.27 7.55 -13.07
N ASP A 267 -11.35 6.72 -12.59
CA ASP A 267 -10.43 5.95 -13.43
C ASP A 267 -11.19 4.78 -14.06
N VAL A 268 -11.12 4.67 -15.39
CA VAL A 268 -11.64 3.52 -16.13
C VAL A 268 -10.57 2.86 -16.99
N SER A 269 -9.30 3.01 -16.64
CA SER A 269 -8.20 2.30 -17.30
C SER A 269 -8.39 0.79 -17.25
N GLY A 270 -7.81 0.07 -18.22
CA GLY A 270 -7.84 -1.41 -18.24
C GLY A 270 -7.40 -2.07 -16.92
N SER A 271 -6.51 -1.41 -16.14
CA SER A 271 -6.07 -1.88 -14.82
C SER A 271 -7.21 -1.95 -13.78
N MET A 272 -8.32 -1.25 -14.01
CA MET A 272 -9.47 -1.16 -13.11
C MET A 272 -10.47 -2.33 -13.27
N GLY A 273 -10.17 -3.31 -14.12
CA GLY A 273 -11.07 -4.43 -14.45
C GLY A 273 -11.36 -5.41 -13.30
N ASP A 274 -10.47 -5.50 -12.30
CA ASP A 274 -10.58 -6.48 -11.22
C ASP A 274 -11.78 -6.26 -10.30
N GLN A 275 -12.32 -7.31 -9.69
CA GLN A 275 -13.52 -7.25 -8.83
C GLN A 275 -13.40 -6.30 -7.63
N ASN A 276 -12.18 -6.07 -7.15
CA ASN A 276 -11.85 -5.17 -6.05
C ASN A 276 -11.59 -3.72 -6.49
N LYS A 277 -11.69 -3.39 -7.79
CA LYS A 277 -11.42 -2.05 -8.34
C LYS A 277 -12.72 -1.39 -8.84
N LEU A 278 -12.88 -1.13 -10.14
CA LEU A 278 -14.07 -0.43 -10.69
C LEU A 278 -15.40 -1.05 -10.24
N PRO A 279 -15.58 -2.39 -10.21
CA PRO A 279 -16.78 -3.01 -9.66
C PRO A 279 -17.04 -2.66 -8.18
N LEU A 280 -16.00 -2.54 -7.36
CA LEU A 280 -16.12 -2.12 -5.95
C LEU A 280 -16.42 -0.62 -5.84
N VAL A 281 -15.80 0.21 -6.69
CA VAL A 281 -16.11 1.64 -6.79
C VAL A 281 -17.58 1.84 -7.14
N LYS A 282 -18.11 1.13 -8.15
CA LYS A 282 -19.55 1.16 -8.50
C LYS A 282 -20.42 0.81 -7.30
N LYS A 283 -20.15 -0.30 -6.60
CA LYS A 283 -20.91 -0.71 -5.39
C LYS A 283 -20.89 0.36 -4.30
N SER A 284 -19.75 1.02 -4.10
CA SER A 284 -19.57 2.07 -3.11
C SER A 284 -20.36 3.33 -3.48
N LEU A 285 -20.30 3.75 -4.75
CA LEU A 285 -21.09 4.87 -5.26
C LEU A 285 -22.59 4.60 -5.20
N TYR A 286 -23.03 3.37 -5.46
CA TYR A 286 -24.42 2.96 -5.28
C TYR A 286 -24.91 3.21 -3.85
N LYS A 287 -24.13 2.82 -2.83
CA LYS A 287 -24.47 3.07 -1.44
C LYS A 287 -24.52 4.56 -1.11
N LEU A 288 -23.58 5.35 -1.64
CA LEU A 288 -23.56 6.80 -1.46
C LEU A 288 -24.81 7.45 -2.06
N ILE A 289 -25.17 7.11 -3.31
CA ILE A 289 -26.36 7.63 -4.00
C ILE A 289 -27.64 7.34 -3.21
N ASP A 290 -27.68 6.21 -2.49
CA ASP A 290 -28.85 5.88 -1.68
C ASP A 290 -29.02 6.79 -0.45
N GLN A 291 -27.96 7.43 0.01
CA GLN A 291 -27.93 8.38 1.13
C GLN A 291 -28.16 9.84 0.71
N LEU A 292 -28.00 10.17 -0.58
CA LEU A 292 -28.19 11.53 -1.07
C LEU A 292 -29.67 11.95 -1.03
N SER A 293 -29.88 13.24 -0.73
CA SER A 293 -31.19 13.87 -0.70
C SER A 293 -31.60 14.41 -2.08
N GLU A 294 -32.86 14.78 -2.24
CA GLU A 294 -33.36 15.40 -3.48
C GLU A 294 -32.74 16.77 -3.80
N LYS A 295 -32.10 17.40 -2.81
CA LYS A 295 -31.44 18.70 -2.98
C LYS A 295 -30.04 18.55 -3.59
N ASP A 296 -29.45 17.37 -3.49
CA ASP A 296 -28.09 17.11 -3.93
C ASP A 296 -28.02 16.91 -5.45
N ARG A 297 -26.83 17.15 -6.01
CA ARG A 297 -26.53 16.90 -7.42
C ARG A 297 -25.26 16.09 -7.57
N ILE A 298 -25.23 15.27 -8.62
CA ILE A 298 -24.09 14.44 -8.96
C ILE A 298 -23.68 14.64 -10.43
N ALA A 299 -22.39 14.70 -10.70
CA ALA A 299 -21.81 14.61 -12.03
C ALA A 299 -20.69 13.57 -12.03
N ILE A 300 -20.49 12.89 -13.16
CA ILE A 300 -19.47 11.85 -13.31
C ILE A 300 -18.66 12.14 -14.58
N VAL A 301 -17.34 12.21 -14.40
CA VAL A 301 -16.33 12.35 -15.44
C VAL A 301 -15.39 11.17 -15.33
N VAL A 302 -14.94 10.62 -16.46
CA VAL A 302 -13.95 9.54 -16.47
C VAL A 302 -12.65 10.01 -17.13
N TYR A 303 -11.55 9.37 -16.74
CA TYR A 303 -10.25 9.52 -17.37
C TYR A 303 -9.61 8.14 -17.64
N ALA A 304 -8.63 8.11 -18.54
CA ALA A 304 -8.03 6.92 -19.18
C ALA A 304 -9.00 6.13 -20.10
N GLY A 305 -8.48 5.59 -21.21
CA GLY A 305 -9.25 4.83 -22.23
C GLY A 305 -10.22 5.65 -23.09
N ALA A 306 -11.16 6.36 -22.45
CA ALA A 306 -12.15 7.23 -23.07
C ALA A 306 -12.50 8.42 -22.15
N ALA A 307 -11.59 9.40 -22.04
CA ALA A 307 -11.81 10.58 -21.21
C ALA A 307 -13.08 11.34 -21.66
N GLY A 308 -13.97 11.64 -20.70
CA GLY A 308 -15.22 12.30 -21.06
C GLY A 308 -16.24 12.43 -19.94
N LEU A 309 -17.26 13.25 -20.21
CA LEU A 309 -18.42 13.40 -19.35
C LEU A 309 -19.33 12.17 -19.50
N VAL A 310 -19.50 11.43 -18.40
CA VAL A 310 -20.39 10.25 -18.36
C VAL A 310 -21.78 10.62 -17.88
N LEU A 311 -21.85 11.52 -16.90
CA LEU A 311 -23.11 12.01 -16.36
C LEU A 311 -23.01 13.53 -16.15
N PRO A 312 -23.80 14.36 -16.85
CA PRO A 312 -23.89 15.79 -16.55
C PRO A 312 -24.43 16.00 -15.13
N SER A 313 -24.30 17.22 -14.60
CA SER A 313 -24.87 17.55 -13.28
C SER A 313 -26.35 17.18 -13.22
N THR A 314 -26.68 16.15 -12.45
CA THR A 314 -27.99 15.50 -12.37
C THR A 314 -28.49 15.52 -10.93
N PRO A 315 -29.77 15.87 -10.68
CA PRO A 315 -30.37 15.75 -9.35
C PRO A 315 -30.21 14.34 -8.77
N ALA A 316 -29.82 14.22 -7.50
CA ALA A 316 -29.55 12.93 -6.87
C ALA A 316 -30.81 12.07 -6.67
N ASN A 317 -32.01 12.65 -6.78
CA ASN A 317 -33.26 11.90 -6.80
C ASN A 317 -33.49 11.11 -8.10
N ASP A 318 -32.80 11.42 -9.20
CA ASP A 318 -32.82 10.63 -10.43
C ASP A 318 -31.88 9.42 -10.33
N LYS A 319 -32.15 8.57 -9.32
CA LYS A 319 -31.33 7.39 -9.00
C LYS A 319 -31.21 6.45 -10.19
N ILE A 320 -32.23 6.38 -11.05
CA ILE A 320 -32.24 5.50 -12.22
C ILE A 320 -31.21 5.97 -13.25
N ALA A 321 -31.22 7.26 -13.62
CA ALA A 321 -30.25 7.79 -14.57
C ALA A 321 -28.81 7.65 -14.06
N ILE A 322 -28.59 7.94 -12.79
CA ILE A 322 -27.26 7.88 -12.16
C ILE A 322 -26.75 6.42 -12.13
N LYS A 323 -27.57 5.47 -11.65
CA LYS A 323 -27.20 4.06 -11.58
C LYS A 323 -26.92 3.47 -12.96
N LYS A 324 -27.73 3.82 -13.97
CA LYS A 324 -27.49 3.43 -15.37
C LYS A 324 -26.17 3.98 -15.92
N ALA A 325 -25.83 5.22 -15.59
CA ALA A 325 -24.55 5.80 -15.99
C ALA A 325 -23.35 5.05 -15.38
N LEU A 326 -23.45 4.67 -14.10
CA LEU A 326 -22.44 3.84 -13.43
C LEU A 326 -22.33 2.43 -14.03
N ASP A 327 -23.45 1.81 -14.37
CA ASP A 327 -23.46 0.46 -14.95
C ASP A 327 -22.74 0.41 -16.30
N ASN A 328 -22.88 1.48 -17.09
CA ASN A 328 -22.24 1.61 -18.40
C ASN A 328 -20.71 1.83 -18.35
N LEU A 329 -20.15 2.17 -17.19
CA LEU A 329 -18.69 2.29 -17.05
C LEU A 329 -18.01 0.94 -17.28
N GLN A 330 -16.95 0.90 -18.06
CA GLN A 330 -16.17 -0.30 -18.29
C GLN A 330 -14.69 0.07 -18.26
N ALA A 331 -13.87 -0.84 -17.73
CA ALA A 331 -12.42 -0.70 -17.80
C ALA A 331 -11.97 -0.85 -19.26
N GLY A 332 -11.12 0.06 -19.74
CA GLY A 332 -10.61 0.08 -21.11
C GLY A 332 -9.53 1.12 -21.35
#